data_AF-A4C5F2-F1
#
_entry.id   AF-A4C5F2-F1
#
_cell.length_a   1.000
_cell.length_b   1.000
_cell.length_c   1.000
_cell.angle_alpha   90.00
_cell.angle_beta   90.00
_cell.angle_gamma   90.00
#
_symmetry.space_group_name_H-M   'P 1'
#
loop_
_entity.id
_entity.type
_entity.pdbx_description
1 polymer ?
#
loop_
_entity_poly.entity_id
_entity_poly.type
_entity_poly.pdbx_seq_one_letter_code
_entity_poly.pdbx_strand_id
1 'polypeptide(L)'
;MKEFELESLAEKIHFGKTKSYFSEVINSYQNKCYRSSVVMLWSVSICDLVYKLQVLVDQYDDKVAKNILDNVKSSQQADPKSASWELQILDDVFNKTNLIDSSEYENLRYLQKQRHLSAHPVLKENLELYTPNKETVRSLIRNTLEGVLIKPPFYTQKVTQEFLEDLDEAKDALNSFKKLKKYIESRYLDRLSPDLEMALFKTLWKLTFKLDDEKCAENRFVNLKAMRVIADRNKGLLTDTVASEPDYFNNISPSGTPIEALTFFLSLYPEVYPVLAEDSKLKIQHAVETTDVGKICGWFINGDLENHFENIVKWIEGDDHPKFSDNQWEYLLDLSDSDEWEQCYCKMVASYYCASRSFDTADLRFSQVILPNLKLFNVASAIYLLEKIEPNNQVWARGRAYRDHPKVRSHFDKVLGTDFDYSPYRRFDESSKEEVDE
;
A
#
# COMPACT_ATOMS: atom_id res chain seq x y z
N MET A 1 37.89 12.93 -7.61
CA MET A 1 36.45 12.65 -7.49
C MET A 1 36.14 11.16 -7.74
N LYS A 2 36.78 10.20 -7.04
CA LYS A 2 36.65 8.75 -7.34
C LYS A 2 36.74 7.80 -6.12
N GLU A 3 36.93 8.24 -4.87
CA GLU A 3 36.94 7.36 -3.68
C GLU A 3 35.64 7.45 -2.86
N PHE A 4 35.01 8.62 -2.87
CA PHE A 4 33.77 8.92 -2.14
C PHE A 4 32.58 8.01 -2.51
N GLU A 5 32.53 7.47 -3.73
CA GLU A 5 31.44 6.58 -4.17
C GLU A 5 31.46 5.21 -3.49
N LEU A 6 32.64 4.61 -3.27
CA LEU A 6 32.73 3.29 -2.64
C LEU A 6 32.42 3.36 -1.14
N GLU A 7 32.86 4.43 -0.48
CA GLU A 7 32.55 4.69 0.93
C GLU A 7 31.05 4.96 1.13
N SER A 8 30.44 5.77 0.26
CA SER A 8 29.00 6.00 0.26
C SER A 8 28.19 4.72 0.04
N LEU A 9 28.62 3.85 -0.87
CA LEU A 9 27.98 2.55 -1.10
C LEU A 9 28.18 1.59 0.09
N ALA A 10 29.35 1.61 0.74
CA ALA A 10 29.64 0.79 1.91
C ALA A 10 28.72 1.10 3.09
N GLU A 11 28.21 2.34 3.18
CA GLU A 11 27.22 2.71 4.19
C GLU A 11 25.90 1.94 4.06
N LYS A 12 25.56 1.47 2.85
CA LYS A 12 24.34 0.71 2.55
C LYS A 12 24.45 -0.80 2.81
N ILE A 13 25.58 -1.29 3.31
CA ILE A 13 25.74 -2.72 3.65
C ILE A 13 24.75 -3.08 4.76
N HIS A 14 23.93 -4.11 4.52
CA HIS A 14 22.82 -4.47 5.42
C HIS A 14 23.28 -4.92 6.81
N PHE A 15 24.32 -5.75 6.89
CA PHE A 15 24.77 -6.32 8.16
C PHE A 15 25.91 -5.48 8.75
N GLY A 16 25.73 -5.00 9.98
CA GLY A 16 26.77 -4.25 10.70
C GLY A 16 28.10 -5.00 10.84
N LYS A 17 28.06 -6.34 11.00
CA LYS A 17 29.26 -7.18 11.02
C LYS A 17 29.96 -7.21 9.66
N THR A 18 29.22 -7.43 8.57
CA THR A 18 29.76 -7.35 7.20
C THR A 18 30.39 -5.99 6.95
N LYS A 19 29.72 -4.90 7.37
CA LYS A 19 30.25 -3.53 7.24
C LYS A 19 31.57 -3.34 7.97
N SER A 20 31.69 -3.87 9.19
CA SER A 20 32.96 -3.86 9.93
C SER A 20 34.07 -4.57 9.18
N TYR A 21 33.83 -5.79 8.68
CA TYR A 21 34.83 -6.54 7.92
C TYR A 21 35.15 -5.90 6.57
N PHE A 22 34.17 -5.27 5.93
CA PHE A 22 34.35 -4.56 4.68
C PHE A 22 35.24 -3.32 4.84
N SER A 23 35.25 -2.68 6.01
CA SER A 23 36.18 -1.57 6.28
C SER A 23 37.66 -1.98 6.13
N GLU A 24 38.00 -3.24 6.45
CA GLU A 24 39.35 -3.79 6.25
C GLU A 24 39.70 -3.93 4.76
N VAL A 25 38.71 -4.26 3.92
CA VAL A 25 38.86 -4.33 2.46
C VAL A 25 39.21 -2.97 1.89
N ILE A 26 38.47 -1.93 2.30
CA ILE A 26 38.67 -0.55 1.85
C ILE A 26 40.00 0.00 2.36
N ASN A 27 40.33 -0.20 3.64
CA ASN A 27 41.62 0.20 4.20
C ASN A 27 42.79 -0.47 3.47
N SER A 28 42.68 -1.76 3.17
CA SER A 28 43.70 -2.49 2.40
C SER A 28 43.83 -1.94 0.97
N TYR A 29 42.71 -1.61 0.32
CA TYR A 29 42.71 -1.01 -1.01
C TYR A 29 43.36 0.37 -1.04
N GLN A 30 43.01 1.25 -0.08
CA GLN A 30 43.55 2.60 0.04
C GLN A 30 45.07 2.58 0.31
N ASN A 31 45.53 1.64 1.12
CA ASN A 31 46.96 1.44 1.40
C ASN A 31 47.72 0.69 0.30
N LYS A 32 47.11 0.45 -0.87
CA LYS A 32 47.68 -0.28 -2.01
C LYS A 32 48.05 -1.74 -1.71
N CYS A 33 47.48 -2.31 -0.64
CA CYS A 33 47.60 -3.73 -0.30
C CYS A 33 46.57 -4.56 -1.10
N TYR A 34 46.70 -4.55 -2.43
CA TYR A 34 45.71 -5.10 -3.35
C TYR A 34 45.46 -6.61 -3.18
N ARG A 35 46.51 -7.39 -2.93
CA ARG A 35 46.38 -8.83 -2.65
C ARG A 35 45.54 -9.07 -1.41
N SER A 36 45.83 -8.37 -0.32
CA SER A 36 45.10 -8.48 0.95
C SER A 36 43.65 -8.04 0.80
N SER A 37 43.42 -6.95 0.07
CA SER A 37 42.07 -6.45 -0.21
C SER A 37 41.21 -7.48 -0.93
N VAL A 38 41.73 -8.15 -1.97
CA VAL A 38 41.01 -9.21 -2.70
C VAL A 38 40.73 -10.43 -1.83
N VAL A 39 41.71 -10.87 -1.05
CA VAL A 39 41.55 -12.02 -0.15
C VAL A 39 40.47 -11.74 0.89
N MET A 40 40.50 -10.55 1.50
CA MET A 40 39.51 -10.14 2.49
C MET A 40 38.12 -9.97 1.87
N LEU A 41 38.02 -9.38 0.68
CA LEU A 41 36.74 -9.18 -0.02
C LEU A 41 36.01 -10.49 -0.27
N TRP A 42 36.73 -11.55 -0.67
CA TRP A 42 36.15 -12.88 -0.82
C TRP A 42 35.59 -13.41 0.52
N SER A 43 36.37 -13.34 1.60
CA SER A 43 35.91 -13.76 2.92
C SER A 43 34.66 -12.98 3.39
N VAL A 44 34.63 -11.67 3.16
CA VAL A 44 33.46 -10.82 3.47
C VAL A 44 32.24 -11.25 2.65
N SER A 45 32.38 -11.50 1.35
CA SER A 45 31.27 -11.93 0.49
C SER A 45 30.64 -13.24 0.93
N ILE A 46 31.45 -14.26 1.27
CA ILE A 46 30.95 -15.55 1.74
C ILE A 46 30.29 -15.42 3.11
N CYS A 47 30.89 -14.66 4.03
CA CYS A 47 30.30 -14.40 5.34
C CYS A 47 28.93 -13.71 5.22
N ASP A 48 28.81 -12.76 4.29
CA ASP A 48 27.55 -12.06 4.03
C ASP A 48 26.48 -13.00 3.48
N LEU A 49 26.82 -13.86 2.51
CA LEU A 49 25.90 -14.90 2.01
C LEU A 49 25.42 -15.84 3.12
N VAL A 50 26.31 -16.24 4.05
CA VAL A 50 25.93 -17.04 5.22
C VAL A 50 24.95 -16.28 6.12
N TYR A 51 25.21 -14.99 6.40
CA TYR A 51 24.29 -14.18 7.20
C TYR A 51 22.92 -14.03 6.53
N LYS A 52 22.88 -13.88 5.20
CA LYS A 52 21.62 -13.85 4.44
C LYS A 52 20.84 -15.15 4.55
N LEU A 53 21.49 -16.28 4.33
CA LEU A 53 20.87 -17.60 4.51
C LEU A 53 20.38 -17.79 5.95
N GLN A 54 21.13 -17.34 6.95
CA GLN A 54 20.73 -17.44 8.35
C GLN A 54 19.48 -16.60 8.64
N VAL A 55 19.39 -15.38 8.09
CA VAL A 55 18.17 -14.55 8.16
C VAL A 55 16.98 -15.25 7.50
N LEU A 56 17.18 -15.87 6.34
CA LEU A 56 16.14 -16.66 5.66
C LEU A 56 15.60 -17.80 6.52
N VAL A 57 16.47 -18.47 7.27
CA VAL A 57 16.07 -19.52 8.21
C VAL A 57 15.36 -18.95 9.43
N ASP A 58 15.96 -17.95 10.09
CA ASP A 58 15.49 -17.48 11.40
C ASP A 58 14.19 -16.68 11.32
N GLN A 59 14.00 -15.91 10.25
CA GLN A 59 12.86 -15.00 10.13
C GLN A 59 11.73 -15.56 9.26
N TYR A 60 12.06 -16.40 8.26
CA TYR A 60 11.13 -16.86 7.23
C TYR A 60 10.97 -18.39 7.18
N ASP A 61 11.63 -19.16 8.06
CA ASP A 61 11.60 -20.63 8.09
C ASP A 61 11.91 -21.27 6.71
N ASP A 62 12.81 -20.65 5.92
CA ASP A 62 13.12 -21.14 4.58
C ASP A 62 13.89 -22.47 4.64
N LYS A 63 13.20 -23.55 4.25
CA LYS A 63 13.73 -24.92 4.25
C LYS A 63 14.89 -25.11 3.29
N VAL A 64 14.94 -24.36 2.19
CA VAL A 64 16.04 -24.45 1.22
C VAL A 64 17.29 -23.82 1.80
N ALA A 65 17.17 -22.61 2.37
CA ALA A 65 18.28 -21.95 3.07
C ALA A 65 18.80 -22.81 4.24
N LYS A 66 17.89 -23.44 4.99
CA LYS A 66 18.25 -24.38 6.07
C LYS A 66 19.06 -25.58 5.57
N ASN A 67 18.60 -26.22 4.50
CA ASN A 67 19.32 -27.33 3.87
C ASN A 67 20.72 -26.91 3.39
N ILE A 68 20.87 -25.72 2.80
CA ILE A 68 22.17 -25.20 2.38
C ILE A 68 23.10 -25.03 3.59
N LEU A 69 22.63 -24.38 4.66
CA LEU A 69 23.42 -24.17 5.87
C LEU A 69 23.79 -25.49 6.57
N ASP A 70 22.89 -26.47 6.60
CA ASP A 70 23.14 -27.77 7.22
C ASP A 70 24.16 -28.59 6.40
N ASN A 71 24.11 -28.50 5.06
CA ASN A 71 25.14 -29.08 4.19
C ASN A 71 26.51 -28.46 4.44
N VAL A 72 26.59 -27.14 4.60
CA VAL A 72 27.84 -26.43 4.90
C VAL A 72 28.40 -26.85 6.25
N LYS A 73 27.57 -26.90 7.30
CA LYS A 73 27.99 -27.36 8.63
C LYS A 73 28.53 -28.78 8.57
N SER A 74 27.89 -29.65 7.79
CA SER A 74 28.34 -31.03 7.58
C SER A 74 29.70 -31.06 6.85
N SER A 75 29.88 -30.26 5.79
CA SER A 75 31.16 -30.15 5.07
C SER A 75 32.30 -29.62 5.97
N GLN A 76 32.03 -28.61 6.79
CA GLN A 76 33.01 -28.05 7.74
C GLN A 76 33.37 -29.05 8.86
N GLN A 77 32.43 -29.88 9.31
CA GLN A 77 32.71 -30.93 10.29
C GLN A 77 33.53 -32.09 9.69
N ALA A 78 33.28 -32.44 8.43
CA ALA A 78 34.00 -33.50 7.73
C ALA A 78 35.45 -33.11 7.42
N ASP A 79 35.70 -31.86 6.99
CA ASP A 79 37.06 -31.34 6.76
C ASP A 79 37.18 -29.87 7.22
N PRO A 80 37.57 -29.62 8.49
CA PRO A 80 37.70 -28.27 9.03
C PRO A 80 38.78 -27.40 8.36
N LYS A 81 39.70 -28.00 7.59
CA LYS A 81 40.81 -27.27 6.94
C LYS A 81 40.51 -26.93 5.49
N SER A 82 39.47 -27.53 4.90
CA SER A 82 39.12 -27.28 3.51
C SER A 82 38.36 -25.97 3.34
N ALA A 83 38.75 -25.18 2.34
CA ALA A 83 38.01 -24.03 1.85
C ALA A 83 36.95 -24.39 0.80
N SER A 84 36.76 -25.68 0.48
CA SER A 84 35.85 -26.14 -0.58
C SER A 84 34.39 -25.76 -0.33
N TRP A 85 33.99 -25.67 0.95
CA TRP A 85 32.63 -25.27 1.34
C TRP A 85 32.30 -23.83 0.90
N GLU A 86 33.30 -22.94 0.79
CA GLU A 86 33.09 -21.56 0.34
C GLU A 86 32.51 -21.53 -1.09
N LEU A 87 33.04 -22.39 -1.97
CA LEU A 87 32.56 -22.54 -3.34
C LEU A 87 31.20 -23.23 -3.37
N GLN A 88 31.03 -24.26 -2.54
CA GLN A 88 29.76 -24.98 -2.42
C GLN A 88 28.62 -24.03 -2.03
N ILE A 89 28.84 -23.10 -1.10
CA ILE A 89 27.84 -22.07 -0.76
C ILE A 89 27.49 -21.23 -1.97
N LEU A 90 28.49 -20.71 -2.68
CA LEU A 90 28.24 -19.85 -3.83
C LEU A 90 27.41 -20.59 -4.88
N ASP A 91 27.77 -21.83 -5.18
CA ASP A 91 27.10 -22.68 -6.16
C ASP A 91 25.67 -23.04 -5.68
N ASP A 92 25.48 -23.36 -4.40
CA ASP A 92 24.17 -23.66 -3.83
C ASP A 92 23.27 -22.42 -3.76
N VAL A 93 23.81 -21.26 -3.40
CA VAL A 93 23.08 -19.99 -3.39
C VAL A 93 22.62 -19.64 -4.79
N PHE A 94 23.45 -19.80 -5.82
CA PHE A 94 23.05 -19.55 -7.20
C PHE A 94 22.00 -20.55 -7.73
N ASN A 95 22.20 -21.85 -7.47
CA ASN A 95 21.36 -22.89 -8.08
C ASN A 95 20.06 -23.15 -7.32
N LYS A 96 20.05 -22.92 -6.00
CA LYS A 96 18.94 -23.31 -5.11
C LYS A 96 18.23 -22.10 -4.51
N THR A 97 18.81 -20.90 -4.60
CA THR A 97 18.19 -19.66 -4.14
C THR A 97 18.17 -18.64 -5.26
N ASN A 98 17.47 -17.53 -5.05
CA ASN A 98 17.44 -16.40 -5.98
C ASN A 98 18.18 -15.18 -5.40
N LEU A 99 19.14 -15.38 -4.50
CA LEU A 99 19.87 -14.27 -3.85
C LEU A 99 20.85 -13.56 -4.79
N ILE A 100 21.36 -14.27 -5.80
CA ILE A 100 22.29 -13.73 -6.81
C ILE A 100 21.86 -14.18 -8.20
N ASP A 101 22.06 -13.35 -9.20
CA ASP A 101 21.82 -13.69 -10.60
C ASP A 101 23.06 -14.30 -11.30
N SER A 102 22.92 -14.63 -12.58
CA SER A 102 24.00 -15.22 -13.39
C SER A 102 25.21 -14.28 -13.54
N SER A 103 24.99 -12.97 -13.68
CA SER A 103 26.07 -12.00 -13.80
C SER A 103 26.84 -11.88 -12.48
N GLU A 104 26.12 -11.84 -11.37
CA GLU A 104 26.66 -11.76 -10.02
C GLU A 104 27.42 -13.02 -9.62
N TYR A 105 26.88 -14.18 -9.98
CA TYR A 105 27.57 -15.45 -9.83
C TYR A 105 28.91 -15.45 -10.57
N GLU A 106 28.94 -15.06 -11.86
CA GLU A 106 30.19 -15.00 -12.62
C GLU A 106 31.20 -13.98 -12.05
N ASN A 107 30.71 -12.83 -11.56
CA ASN A 107 31.55 -11.86 -10.86
C ASN A 107 32.17 -12.43 -9.58
N LEU A 108 31.40 -13.16 -8.77
CA LEU A 108 31.90 -13.82 -7.56
C LEU A 108 32.84 -14.99 -7.87
N ARG A 109 32.59 -15.76 -8.94
CA ARG A 109 33.52 -16.78 -9.44
C ARG A 109 34.83 -16.15 -9.91
N TYR A 110 34.78 -14.97 -10.54
CA TYR A 110 35.99 -14.23 -10.89
C TYR A 110 36.74 -13.73 -9.65
N LEU A 111 36.04 -13.19 -8.65
CA LEU A 111 36.63 -12.83 -7.35
C LEU A 111 37.34 -14.03 -6.70
N GLN A 112 36.72 -15.21 -6.70
CA GLN A 112 37.29 -16.44 -6.17
C GLN A 112 38.61 -16.82 -6.86
N LYS A 113 38.66 -16.73 -8.20
CA LYS A 113 39.88 -16.97 -8.98
C LYS A 113 40.98 -15.97 -8.61
N GLN A 114 40.62 -14.69 -8.46
CA GLN A 114 41.56 -13.64 -8.07
C GLN A 114 42.08 -13.82 -6.64
N ARG A 115 41.22 -14.28 -5.71
CA ARG A 115 41.63 -14.69 -4.35
C ARG A 115 42.60 -15.85 -4.38
N HIS A 116 42.34 -16.88 -5.20
CA HIS A 116 43.25 -18.03 -5.34
C HIS A 116 44.64 -17.58 -5.81
N LEU A 117 44.71 -16.76 -6.87
CA LEU A 117 45.98 -16.21 -7.38
C LEU A 117 46.69 -15.30 -6.37
N SER A 118 45.94 -14.58 -5.54
CA SER A 118 46.51 -13.63 -4.56
C SER A 118 47.00 -14.31 -3.27
N ALA A 119 46.32 -15.38 -2.83
CA ALA A 119 46.60 -16.09 -1.58
C ALA A 119 47.66 -17.20 -1.74
N HIS A 120 47.66 -17.91 -2.86
CA HIS A 120 48.65 -18.94 -3.13
C HIS A 120 49.87 -18.34 -3.85
N PRO A 121 51.10 -18.78 -3.51
CA PRO A 121 52.31 -18.31 -4.18
C PRO A 121 52.40 -18.91 -5.59
N VAL A 122 51.57 -18.40 -6.50
CA VAL A 122 51.71 -18.63 -7.94
C VAL A 122 52.81 -17.68 -8.41
N LEU A 123 54.03 -18.22 -8.47
CA LEU A 123 55.21 -17.49 -8.92
C LEU A 123 55.08 -17.26 -10.43
N LYS A 124 55.16 -16.00 -10.87
CA LYS A 124 55.38 -15.69 -12.29
C LYS A 124 56.75 -16.21 -12.73
N GLU A 125 57.04 -16.20 -14.03
CA GLU A 125 58.34 -16.58 -14.60
C GLU A 125 59.53 -15.89 -13.89
N ASN A 126 59.31 -14.70 -13.32
CA ASN A 126 60.31 -13.92 -12.57
C ASN A 126 60.33 -14.17 -11.06
N LEU A 127 59.70 -15.24 -10.54
CA LEU A 127 59.58 -15.55 -9.10
C LEU A 127 58.83 -14.49 -8.27
N GLU A 128 58.06 -13.61 -8.89
CA GLU A 128 57.22 -12.63 -8.19
C GLU A 128 55.82 -13.19 -7.92
N LEU A 129 55.25 -12.77 -6.78
CA LEU A 129 53.87 -13.07 -6.43
C LEU A 129 52.90 -12.29 -7.32
N TYR A 130 51.85 -12.95 -7.77
CA TYR A 130 50.76 -12.29 -8.48
C TYR A 130 50.16 -11.16 -7.63
N THR A 131 50.09 -9.96 -8.21
CA THR A 131 49.42 -8.80 -7.61
C THR A 131 48.43 -8.24 -8.63
N PRO A 132 47.12 -8.22 -8.32
CA PRO A 132 46.13 -7.60 -9.19
C PRO A 132 46.34 -6.08 -9.22
N ASN A 133 46.04 -5.45 -10.36
CA ASN A 133 46.17 -4.00 -10.49
C ASN A 133 45.02 -3.27 -9.76
N LYS A 134 45.20 -1.96 -9.52
CA LYS A 134 44.25 -1.10 -8.80
C LYS A 134 42.82 -1.17 -9.36
N GLU A 135 42.67 -1.13 -10.67
CA GLU A 135 41.35 -1.06 -11.31
C GLU A 135 40.63 -2.41 -11.26
N THR A 136 41.36 -3.52 -11.37
CA THR A 136 40.80 -4.86 -11.15
C THR A 136 40.26 -4.99 -9.72
N VAL A 137 41.03 -4.60 -8.70
CA VAL A 137 40.55 -4.66 -7.32
C VAL A 137 39.35 -3.73 -7.09
N ARG A 138 39.38 -2.52 -7.66
CA ARG A 138 38.25 -1.57 -7.60
C ARG A 138 36.97 -2.16 -8.19
N SER A 139 37.08 -2.79 -9.36
CA SER A 139 35.96 -3.45 -10.05
C SER A 139 35.39 -4.59 -9.21
N LEU A 140 36.26 -5.44 -8.66
CA LEU A 140 35.85 -6.53 -7.76
C LEU A 140 35.09 -6.00 -6.54
N ILE A 141 35.61 -4.95 -5.89
CA ILE A 141 34.96 -4.31 -4.73
C ILE A 141 33.57 -3.82 -5.12
N ARG A 142 33.45 -3.08 -6.23
CA ARG A 142 32.17 -2.53 -6.68
C ARG A 142 31.16 -3.62 -7.01
N ASN A 143 31.54 -4.61 -7.82
CA ASN A 143 30.64 -5.69 -8.23
C ASN A 143 30.18 -6.52 -7.03
N THR A 144 31.04 -6.72 -6.02
CA THR A 144 30.68 -7.46 -4.80
C THR A 144 29.77 -6.63 -3.90
N LEU A 145 30.01 -5.32 -3.77
CA LEU A 145 29.12 -4.40 -3.06
C LEU A 145 27.71 -4.43 -3.67
N GLU A 146 27.61 -4.12 -4.96
CA GLU A 146 26.34 -3.98 -5.69
C GLU A 146 25.61 -5.32 -5.87
N GLY A 147 26.35 -6.39 -6.16
CA GLY A 147 25.78 -7.72 -6.41
C GLY A 147 25.43 -8.52 -5.16
N VAL A 148 26.09 -8.24 -4.02
CA VAL A 148 25.87 -8.97 -2.77
C VAL A 148 25.68 -8.01 -1.62
N LEU A 149 26.71 -7.30 -1.15
CA LEU A 149 26.73 -6.77 0.23
C LEU A 149 25.63 -5.74 0.55
N ILE A 150 25.23 -4.93 -0.44
CA ILE A 150 24.14 -3.94 -0.28
C ILE A 150 22.77 -4.49 -0.70
N LYS A 151 22.72 -5.72 -1.24
CA LYS A 151 21.44 -6.39 -1.52
C LYS A 151 20.87 -6.98 -0.24
N PRO A 152 19.55 -6.93 -0.07
CA PRO A 152 18.92 -7.52 1.09
C PRO A 152 19.01 -9.06 1.09
N PRO A 153 18.77 -9.69 2.26
CA PRO A 153 18.84 -11.15 2.44
C PRO A 153 17.73 -11.95 1.76
N PHE A 154 16.89 -11.37 0.91
CA PHE A 154 15.69 -12.01 0.37
C PHE A 154 15.48 -11.72 -1.12
N TYR A 155 14.86 -12.68 -1.81
CA TYR A 155 14.34 -12.49 -3.16
C TYR A 155 12.85 -12.19 -3.08
N THR A 156 12.50 -10.94 -3.32
CA THR A 156 11.15 -10.38 -3.12
C THR A 156 10.04 -11.21 -3.78
N GLN A 157 10.29 -11.81 -4.95
CA GLN A 157 9.22 -12.47 -5.71
C GLN A 157 8.62 -13.71 -5.02
N LYS A 158 9.42 -14.52 -4.30
CA LYS A 158 8.89 -15.73 -3.63
C LYS A 158 8.01 -15.35 -2.44
N VAL A 159 8.45 -14.38 -1.63
CA VAL A 159 7.65 -13.84 -0.52
C VAL A 159 6.39 -13.16 -1.05
N THR A 160 6.50 -12.40 -2.14
CA THR A 160 5.34 -11.81 -2.81
C THR A 160 4.36 -12.87 -3.29
N GLN A 161 4.85 -13.97 -3.87
CA GLN A 161 3.98 -15.05 -4.32
C GLN A 161 3.27 -15.72 -3.14
N GLU A 162 4.00 -16.13 -2.10
CA GLU A 162 3.42 -16.72 -0.88
C GLU A 162 2.43 -15.75 -0.20
N PHE A 163 2.74 -14.46 -0.17
CA PHE A 163 1.85 -13.43 0.34
C PHE A 163 0.54 -13.35 -0.46
N LEU A 164 0.62 -13.35 -1.78
CA LEU A 164 -0.56 -13.27 -2.65
C LEU A 164 -1.40 -14.55 -2.59
N GLU A 165 -0.75 -15.72 -2.54
CA GLU A 165 -1.43 -17.02 -2.37
C GLU A 165 -2.16 -17.09 -1.03
N ASP A 166 -1.51 -16.70 0.07
CA ASP A 166 -2.14 -16.69 1.38
C ASP A 166 -3.30 -15.67 1.47
N LEU A 167 -3.24 -14.55 0.76
CA LEU A 167 -4.36 -13.61 0.66
C LEU A 167 -5.53 -14.18 -0.13
N ASP A 168 -5.25 -14.85 -1.26
CA ASP A 168 -6.25 -15.50 -2.11
C ASP A 168 -6.99 -16.59 -1.33
N GLU A 169 -6.26 -17.42 -0.57
CA GLU A 169 -6.83 -18.48 0.26
C GLU A 169 -7.62 -17.94 1.47
N ALA A 170 -7.13 -16.86 2.11
CA ALA A 170 -7.72 -16.35 3.34
C ALA A 170 -8.81 -15.28 3.11
N LYS A 171 -9.09 -14.85 1.88
CA LYS A 171 -9.95 -13.69 1.57
C LYS A 171 -11.35 -13.77 2.20
N ASP A 172 -11.96 -14.95 2.24
CA ASP A 172 -13.28 -15.16 2.83
C ASP A 172 -13.27 -15.02 4.37
N ALA A 173 -12.20 -15.50 5.01
CA ALA A 173 -12.00 -15.38 6.45
C ALA A 173 -11.62 -13.95 6.88
N LEU A 174 -10.88 -13.24 6.02
CA LEU A 174 -10.41 -11.87 6.20
C LEU A 174 -11.46 -10.82 5.78
N ASN A 175 -12.70 -11.04 6.20
CA ASN A 175 -13.87 -10.26 5.77
C ASN A 175 -13.93 -8.80 6.24
N SER A 176 -12.99 -8.33 7.07
CA SER A 176 -12.93 -6.93 7.53
C SER A 176 -11.51 -6.38 7.41
N PHE A 177 -11.41 -5.07 7.19
CA PHE A 177 -10.11 -4.38 7.12
C PHE A 177 -9.28 -4.62 8.40
N LYS A 178 -9.91 -4.58 9.58
CA LYS A 178 -9.24 -4.82 10.87
C LYS A 178 -8.66 -6.23 11.00
N LYS A 179 -9.39 -7.26 10.57
CA LYS A 179 -8.88 -8.65 10.57
C LYS A 179 -7.73 -8.82 9.59
N LEU A 180 -7.89 -8.32 8.37
CA LEU A 180 -6.88 -8.37 7.32
C LEU A 180 -5.59 -7.66 7.75
N LYS A 181 -5.71 -6.44 8.28
CA LYS A 181 -4.59 -5.67 8.82
C LYS A 181 -3.80 -6.48 9.86
N LYS A 182 -4.49 -6.99 10.89
CA LYS A 182 -3.85 -7.80 11.94
C LYS A 182 -3.15 -9.04 11.40
N TYR A 183 -3.78 -9.73 10.43
CA TYR A 183 -3.22 -10.93 9.82
C TYR A 183 -1.94 -10.62 9.03
N ILE A 184 -2.00 -9.64 8.13
CA ILE A 184 -0.88 -9.27 7.27
C ILE A 184 0.29 -8.70 8.08
N GLU A 185 0.01 -7.86 9.07
CA GLU A 185 1.05 -7.28 9.94
C GLU A 185 1.80 -8.39 10.69
N SER A 186 1.07 -9.23 11.42
CA SER A 186 1.68 -10.27 12.27
C SER A 186 2.39 -11.38 11.50
N ARG A 187 1.88 -11.75 10.33
CA ARG A 187 2.43 -12.85 9.52
C ARG A 187 3.57 -12.38 8.60
N TYR A 188 3.50 -11.15 8.10
CA TYR A 188 4.44 -10.63 7.12
C TYR A 188 5.09 -9.32 7.56
N LEU A 189 4.34 -8.22 7.59
CA LEU A 189 4.93 -6.87 7.57
C LEU A 189 5.82 -6.58 8.78
N ASP A 190 5.52 -7.13 9.96
CA ASP A 190 6.35 -6.95 11.16
C ASP A 190 7.77 -7.52 11.02
N ARG A 191 8.02 -8.35 10.00
CA ARG A 191 9.33 -8.96 9.69
C ARG A 191 9.94 -8.43 8.39
N LEU A 192 9.29 -7.48 7.72
CA LEU A 192 9.78 -6.90 6.48
C LEU A 192 10.43 -5.54 6.74
N SER A 193 11.43 -5.18 5.94
CA SER A 193 11.94 -3.81 5.91
C SER A 193 10.98 -2.90 5.13
N PRO A 194 10.99 -1.58 5.35
CA PRO A 194 10.19 -0.64 4.56
C PRO A 194 10.37 -0.79 3.04
N ASP A 195 11.61 -1.02 2.57
CA ASP A 195 11.89 -1.24 1.14
C ASP A 195 11.16 -2.46 0.57
N LEU A 196 11.01 -3.52 1.38
CA LEU A 196 10.25 -4.71 0.99
C LEU A 196 8.76 -4.49 0.99
N GLU A 197 8.26 -3.81 2.02
CA GLU A 197 6.85 -3.43 2.08
C GLU A 197 6.50 -2.61 0.82
N MET A 198 7.36 -1.68 0.40
CA MET A 198 7.16 -0.90 -0.82
C MET A 198 7.30 -1.72 -2.11
N ALA A 199 8.14 -2.77 -2.13
CA ALA A 199 8.18 -3.70 -3.26
C ALA A 199 6.90 -4.55 -3.37
N LEU A 200 6.30 -4.95 -2.24
CA LEU A 200 4.97 -5.58 -2.20
C LEU A 200 3.89 -4.59 -2.65
N PHE A 201 3.93 -3.36 -2.17
CA PHE A 201 3.04 -2.28 -2.59
C PHE A 201 3.05 -2.11 -4.11
N LYS A 202 4.24 -2.04 -4.72
CA LYS A 202 4.40 -1.95 -6.17
C LYS A 202 3.74 -3.12 -6.90
N THR A 203 3.91 -4.35 -6.41
CA THR A 203 3.24 -5.52 -7.00
C THR A 203 1.72 -5.41 -6.89
N LEU A 204 1.20 -5.06 -5.71
CA LEU A 204 -0.23 -4.87 -5.47
C LEU A 204 -0.81 -3.75 -6.33
N TRP A 205 -0.08 -2.66 -6.58
CA TRP A 205 -0.49 -1.58 -7.47
C TRP A 205 -0.83 -2.09 -8.85
N LYS A 206 0.06 -2.88 -9.46
CA LYS A 206 -0.16 -3.48 -10.78
C LYS A 206 -1.36 -4.43 -10.79
N LEU A 207 -1.49 -5.30 -9.80
CA LEU A 207 -2.59 -6.25 -9.71
C LEU A 207 -3.95 -5.57 -9.49
N THR A 208 -3.95 -4.44 -8.76
CA THR A 208 -5.19 -3.76 -8.37
C THR A 208 -5.65 -2.77 -9.44
N PHE A 209 -4.73 -2.03 -10.07
CA PHE A 209 -5.06 -0.85 -10.88
C PHE A 209 -4.73 -0.98 -12.37
N LYS A 210 -3.95 -1.98 -12.77
CA LYS A 210 -3.55 -2.17 -14.17
C LYS A 210 -4.18 -3.41 -14.80
N LEU A 211 -4.00 -4.57 -14.16
CA LEU A 211 -4.48 -5.84 -14.71
C LEU A 211 -5.97 -6.02 -14.45
N ASP A 212 -6.66 -6.66 -15.39
CA ASP A 212 -8.09 -6.97 -15.29
C ASP A 212 -8.42 -8.39 -15.80
N ASP A 213 -7.53 -9.34 -15.52
CA ASP A 213 -7.85 -10.76 -15.66
C ASP A 213 -8.75 -11.26 -14.51
N GLU A 214 -9.36 -12.42 -14.70
CA GLU A 214 -10.33 -13.03 -13.78
C GLU A 214 -9.79 -13.15 -12.34
N LYS A 215 -8.53 -13.57 -12.19
CA LYS A 215 -7.89 -13.71 -10.88
C LYS A 215 -7.65 -12.35 -10.21
N CYS A 216 -7.25 -11.35 -10.99
CA CYS A 216 -7.11 -9.97 -10.49
C CYS A 216 -8.46 -9.38 -10.08
N ALA A 217 -9.52 -9.62 -10.86
CA ALA A 217 -10.87 -9.13 -10.54
C ALA A 217 -11.39 -9.74 -9.23
N GLU A 218 -11.22 -11.05 -9.03
CA GLU A 218 -11.63 -11.75 -7.82
C GLU A 218 -10.89 -11.26 -6.57
N ASN A 219 -9.59 -10.94 -6.71
CA ASN A 219 -8.73 -10.54 -5.59
C ASN A 219 -8.56 -9.02 -5.43
N ARG A 220 -9.19 -8.20 -6.27
CA ARG A 220 -8.94 -6.74 -6.30
C ARG A 220 -9.19 -6.06 -4.96
N PHE A 221 -10.29 -6.41 -4.28
CA PHE A 221 -10.66 -5.79 -3.01
C PHE A 221 -9.75 -6.21 -1.85
N VAL A 222 -9.33 -7.48 -1.78
CA VAL A 222 -8.38 -7.95 -0.77
C VAL A 222 -6.99 -7.33 -1.00
N ASN A 223 -6.56 -7.23 -2.26
CA ASN A 223 -5.31 -6.58 -2.65
C ASN A 223 -5.31 -5.09 -2.32
N LEU A 224 -6.40 -4.38 -2.60
CA LEU A 224 -6.59 -2.97 -2.24
C LEU A 224 -6.48 -2.76 -0.72
N LYS A 225 -7.12 -3.62 0.09
CA LYS A 225 -7.02 -3.57 1.55
C LYS A 225 -5.59 -3.84 2.03
N ALA A 226 -4.92 -4.84 1.48
CA ALA A 226 -3.52 -5.14 1.81
C ALA A 226 -2.59 -3.96 1.47
N MET A 227 -2.79 -3.36 0.30
CA MET A 227 -2.04 -2.19 -0.15
C MET A 227 -2.28 -0.97 0.75
N ARG A 228 -3.52 -0.77 1.23
CA ARG A 228 -3.82 0.26 2.25
C ARG A 228 -3.03 0.04 3.54
N VAL A 229 -2.92 -1.20 4.03
CA VAL A 229 -2.15 -1.49 5.25
C VAL A 229 -0.68 -1.12 5.07
N ILE A 230 -0.11 -1.42 3.91
CA ILE A 230 1.29 -1.07 3.59
C ILE A 230 1.46 0.45 3.46
N ALA A 231 0.54 1.12 2.78
CA ALA A 231 0.57 2.59 2.63
C ALA A 231 0.47 3.31 3.98
N ASP A 232 -0.41 2.84 4.88
CA ASP A 232 -0.54 3.37 6.25
C ASP A 232 0.74 3.27 7.07
N ARG A 233 1.52 2.19 6.89
CA ARG A 233 2.80 1.98 7.60
C ARG A 233 3.94 2.80 7.01
N ASN A 234 3.88 3.08 5.71
CA ASN A 234 4.96 3.71 4.94
C ASN A 234 4.56 5.07 4.36
N LYS A 235 3.70 5.85 5.05
CA LYS A 235 3.20 7.16 4.57
C LYS A 235 4.31 8.09 4.10
N GLY A 236 5.44 8.13 4.82
CA GLY A 236 6.58 8.96 4.45
C GLY A 236 7.32 8.54 3.17
N LEU A 237 7.16 7.29 2.72
CA LEU A 237 7.82 6.75 1.51
C LEU A 237 6.85 6.62 0.32
N LEU A 238 5.54 6.72 0.55
CA LEU A 238 4.50 6.42 -0.43
C LEU A 238 4.64 7.30 -1.68
N THR A 239 4.60 8.62 -1.51
CA THR A 239 4.66 9.59 -2.61
C THR A 239 6.00 9.54 -3.33
N ASP A 240 7.10 9.41 -2.60
CA ASP A 240 8.45 9.30 -3.17
C ASP A 240 8.60 8.03 -4.02
N THR A 241 8.04 6.91 -3.56
CA THR A 241 8.06 5.65 -4.32
C THR A 241 7.29 5.79 -5.62
N VAL A 242 6.08 6.35 -5.57
CA VAL A 242 5.26 6.57 -6.78
C VAL A 242 5.96 7.51 -7.76
N ALA A 243 6.55 8.60 -7.25
CA ALA A 243 7.27 9.58 -8.06
C ALA A 243 8.57 9.03 -8.68
N SER A 244 9.22 8.06 -8.02
CA SER A 244 10.50 7.49 -8.48
C SER A 244 10.39 6.61 -9.74
N GLU A 245 9.20 6.08 -10.05
CA GLU A 245 8.98 5.17 -11.18
C GLU A 245 7.73 5.53 -12.00
N PRO A 246 7.71 6.70 -12.68
CA PRO A 246 6.52 7.22 -13.35
C PRO A 246 5.99 6.27 -14.44
N ASP A 247 6.86 5.62 -15.20
CA ASP A 247 6.46 4.66 -16.25
C ASP A 247 5.68 3.46 -15.70
N TYR A 248 5.94 3.08 -14.44
CA TYR A 248 5.26 1.97 -13.79
C TYR A 248 3.91 2.40 -13.21
N PHE A 249 3.92 3.43 -12.38
CA PHE A 249 2.74 3.83 -11.60
C PHE A 249 1.65 4.51 -12.43
N ASN A 250 1.99 5.11 -13.58
CA ASN A 250 1.02 5.70 -14.52
C ASN A 250 0.48 4.69 -15.55
N ASN A 251 1.00 3.47 -15.56
CA ASN A 251 0.49 2.41 -16.41
C ASN A 251 -0.75 1.75 -15.78
N ILE A 252 -1.85 2.51 -15.75
CA ILE A 252 -3.13 2.14 -15.13
C ILE A 252 -4.19 1.80 -16.18
N SER A 253 -5.18 0.99 -15.81
CA SER A 253 -6.35 0.73 -16.66
C SER A 253 -7.15 2.01 -16.88
N PRO A 254 -7.62 2.30 -18.10
CA PRO A 254 -8.43 3.49 -18.39
C PRO A 254 -9.89 3.37 -17.94
N SER A 255 -10.37 2.17 -17.59
CA SER A 255 -11.77 1.91 -17.29
C SER A 255 -11.98 0.68 -16.38
N GLY A 256 -13.23 0.49 -15.96
CA GLY A 256 -13.67 -0.65 -15.16
C GLY A 256 -13.33 -0.53 -13.67
N THR A 257 -13.44 -1.64 -12.97
CA THR A 257 -13.16 -1.68 -11.52
C THR A 257 -11.71 -1.34 -11.13
N PRO A 258 -10.65 -1.49 -11.96
CA PRO A 258 -9.31 -1.05 -11.57
C PRO A 258 -9.20 0.48 -11.39
N ILE A 259 -9.80 1.28 -12.28
CA ILE A 259 -9.73 2.76 -12.16
C ILE A 259 -10.62 3.26 -11.02
N GLU A 260 -11.75 2.60 -10.76
CA GLU A 260 -12.60 2.87 -9.60
C GLU A 260 -11.88 2.57 -8.28
N ALA A 261 -11.18 1.42 -8.21
CA ALA A 261 -10.35 1.06 -7.06
C ALA A 261 -9.21 2.06 -6.84
N LEU A 262 -8.59 2.55 -7.92
CA LEU A 262 -7.56 3.60 -7.83
C LEU A 262 -8.17 4.91 -7.32
N THR A 263 -9.34 5.30 -7.82
CA THR A 263 -10.01 6.53 -7.38
C THR A 263 -10.37 6.47 -5.89
N PHE A 264 -10.87 5.33 -5.42
CA PHE A 264 -11.06 5.09 -3.98
C PHE A 264 -9.74 5.15 -3.21
N PHE A 265 -8.67 4.53 -3.70
CA PHE A 265 -7.35 4.59 -3.04
C PHE A 265 -6.83 6.03 -2.91
N LEU A 266 -6.91 6.81 -3.99
CA LEU A 266 -6.46 8.21 -4.01
C LEU A 266 -7.30 9.10 -3.10
N SER A 267 -8.57 8.76 -2.87
CA SER A 267 -9.40 9.46 -1.90
C SER A 267 -8.93 9.31 -0.44
N LEU A 268 -8.18 8.23 -0.15
CA LEU A 268 -7.59 7.96 1.16
C LEU A 268 -6.15 8.49 1.26
N TYR A 269 -5.45 8.60 0.13
CA TYR A 269 -4.07 9.08 0.02
C TYR A 269 -3.97 10.17 -1.07
N PRO A 270 -4.63 11.32 -0.86
CA PRO A 270 -4.75 12.38 -1.88
C PRO A 270 -3.39 12.96 -2.30
N GLU A 271 -2.37 12.88 -1.44
CA GLU A 271 -1.00 13.28 -1.72
C GLU A 271 -0.32 12.52 -2.88
N VAL A 272 -0.87 11.36 -3.27
CA VAL A 272 -0.37 10.57 -4.40
C VAL A 272 -0.84 11.13 -5.73
N TYR A 273 -2.01 11.78 -5.80
CA TYR A 273 -2.57 12.28 -7.05
C TYR A 273 -1.69 13.33 -7.76
N PRO A 274 -1.11 14.34 -7.07
CA PRO A 274 -0.26 15.35 -7.70
C PRO A 274 0.97 14.79 -8.45
N VAL A 275 1.54 13.67 -7.98
CA VAL A 275 2.75 13.08 -8.57
C VAL A 275 2.47 12.15 -9.75
N LEU A 276 1.21 11.87 -10.06
CA LEU A 276 0.83 11.15 -11.28
C LEU A 276 0.99 12.02 -12.52
N ALA A 277 1.21 11.38 -13.66
CA ALA A 277 1.30 12.01 -14.96
C ALA A 277 -0.08 12.46 -15.47
N GLU A 278 -0.09 13.48 -16.33
CA GLU A 278 -1.32 14.10 -16.84
C GLU A 278 -2.22 13.11 -17.60
N ASP A 279 -1.65 12.15 -18.33
CA ASP A 279 -2.44 11.13 -19.02
C ASP A 279 -3.24 10.23 -18.05
N SER A 280 -2.68 9.96 -16.88
CA SER A 280 -3.31 9.18 -15.82
C SER A 280 -4.34 10.01 -15.08
N LYS A 281 -4.05 11.29 -14.82
CA LYS A 281 -5.02 12.23 -14.24
C LYS A 281 -6.26 12.37 -15.11
N LEU A 282 -6.12 12.42 -16.43
CA LEU A 282 -7.26 12.45 -17.36
C LEU A 282 -8.14 11.18 -17.26
N LYS A 283 -7.54 10.00 -17.13
CA LYS A 283 -8.27 8.74 -16.93
C LYS A 283 -9.04 8.74 -15.61
N ILE A 284 -8.40 9.19 -14.53
CA ILE A 284 -9.01 9.28 -13.20
C ILE A 284 -10.15 10.31 -13.21
N GLN A 285 -9.94 11.48 -13.81
CA GLN A 285 -10.96 12.50 -13.94
C GLN A 285 -12.17 11.98 -14.71
N HIS A 286 -11.95 11.28 -15.83
CA HIS A 286 -13.05 10.65 -16.56
C HIS A 286 -13.82 9.64 -15.69
N ALA A 287 -13.14 8.83 -14.88
CA ALA A 287 -13.80 7.93 -13.94
C ALA A 287 -14.61 8.69 -12.88
N VAL A 288 -14.06 9.78 -12.33
CA VAL A 288 -14.76 10.66 -11.36
C VAL A 288 -16.05 11.26 -11.94
N GLU A 289 -16.06 11.59 -13.22
CA GLU A 289 -17.22 12.19 -13.89
C GLU A 289 -18.28 11.14 -14.30
N THR A 290 -17.87 9.89 -14.57
CA THR A 290 -18.72 8.91 -15.24
C THR A 290 -19.17 7.73 -14.40
N THR A 291 -18.46 7.38 -13.31
CA THR A 291 -18.81 6.22 -12.46
C THR A 291 -19.34 6.65 -11.10
N ASP A 292 -20.20 5.84 -10.49
CA ASP A 292 -20.75 6.11 -9.16
C ASP A 292 -19.64 6.15 -8.10
N VAL A 293 -18.69 5.20 -8.15
CA VAL A 293 -17.52 5.18 -7.26
C VAL A 293 -16.67 6.43 -7.45
N GLY A 294 -16.49 6.85 -8.70
CA GLY A 294 -15.74 8.05 -9.05
C GLY A 294 -16.39 9.31 -8.49
N LYS A 295 -17.69 9.50 -8.71
CA LYS A 295 -18.45 10.64 -8.19
C LYS A 295 -18.43 10.71 -6.66
N ILE A 296 -18.43 9.56 -5.98
CA ILE A 296 -18.39 9.45 -4.52
C ILE A 296 -16.99 9.69 -3.96
N CYS A 297 -15.94 9.17 -4.59
CA CYS A 297 -14.59 9.19 -4.02
C CYS A 297 -13.69 10.31 -4.56
N GLY A 298 -14.08 10.96 -5.67
CA GLY A 298 -13.26 11.91 -6.42
C GLY A 298 -13.10 13.30 -5.81
N TRP A 299 -13.26 13.46 -4.49
CA TRP A 299 -13.20 14.76 -3.81
C TRP A 299 -11.85 15.46 -4.01
N PHE A 300 -10.76 14.70 -4.05
CA PHE A 300 -9.38 15.19 -4.23
C PHE A 300 -9.11 15.84 -5.61
N ILE A 301 -10.02 15.67 -6.58
CA ILE A 301 -9.99 16.37 -7.88
C ILE A 301 -10.86 17.63 -7.83
N ASN A 302 -11.99 17.55 -7.15
CA ASN A 302 -13.02 18.59 -7.12
C ASN A 302 -12.68 19.77 -6.19
N GLY A 303 -11.45 19.83 -5.68
CA GLY A 303 -10.99 20.86 -4.77
C GLY A 303 -11.08 20.40 -3.31
N ASP A 304 -12.00 21.00 -2.57
CA ASP A 304 -12.23 20.71 -1.15
C ASP A 304 -13.52 19.90 -0.93
N LEU A 305 -13.73 19.51 0.33
CA LEU A 305 -14.91 18.76 0.74
C LEU A 305 -16.21 19.56 0.53
N GLU A 306 -16.20 20.88 0.66
CA GLU A 306 -17.40 21.71 0.44
C GLU A 306 -17.88 21.64 -1.00
N ASN A 307 -16.98 21.82 -1.97
CA ASN A 307 -17.29 21.64 -3.40
C ASN A 307 -17.72 20.20 -3.70
N HIS A 308 -17.11 19.21 -3.05
CA HIS A 308 -17.51 17.82 -3.19
C HIS A 308 -18.95 17.57 -2.69
N PHE A 309 -19.32 18.17 -1.56
CA PHE A 309 -20.69 18.14 -1.04
C PHE A 309 -21.70 18.71 -2.06
N GLU A 310 -21.42 19.89 -2.63
CA GLU A 310 -22.30 20.52 -3.61
C GLU A 310 -22.49 19.63 -4.85
N ASN A 311 -21.41 19.00 -5.32
CA ASN A 311 -21.46 18.08 -6.46
C ASN A 311 -22.30 16.83 -6.17
N ILE A 312 -22.18 16.24 -4.98
CA ILE A 312 -23.00 15.08 -4.58
C ILE A 312 -24.47 15.48 -4.47
N VAL A 313 -24.79 16.63 -3.84
CA VAL A 313 -26.18 17.10 -3.74
C VAL A 313 -26.77 17.35 -5.12
N LYS A 314 -26.02 17.98 -6.03
CA LYS A 314 -26.44 18.19 -7.41
C LYS A 314 -26.69 16.88 -8.15
N TRP A 315 -25.86 15.86 -7.91
CA TRP A 315 -26.03 14.54 -8.50
C TRP A 315 -27.27 13.81 -7.95
N ILE A 316 -27.50 13.91 -6.63
CA ILE A 316 -28.68 13.37 -5.95
C ILE A 316 -29.99 13.98 -6.48
N GLU A 317 -30.02 15.30 -6.63
CA GLU A 317 -31.21 16.06 -7.02
C GLU A 317 -31.40 16.13 -8.55
N GLY A 318 -30.35 15.81 -9.31
CA GLY A 318 -30.36 15.72 -10.77
C GLY A 318 -31.05 14.46 -11.29
N ASP A 319 -31.06 14.28 -12.61
CA ASP A 319 -31.85 13.23 -13.25
C ASP A 319 -31.33 11.80 -13.03
N ASP A 320 -30.05 11.64 -12.66
CA ASP A 320 -29.40 10.35 -12.45
C ASP A 320 -30.01 9.52 -11.31
N HIS A 321 -30.55 10.16 -10.27
CA HIS A 321 -31.21 9.52 -9.12
C HIS A 321 -30.42 8.34 -8.53
N PRO A 322 -29.19 8.60 -8.03
CA PRO A 322 -28.29 7.55 -7.58
C PRO A 322 -28.85 6.68 -6.45
N LYS A 323 -28.29 5.49 -6.30
CA LYS A 323 -28.53 4.61 -5.16
C LYS A 323 -27.24 4.39 -4.41
N PHE A 324 -27.24 4.74 -3.14
CA PHE A 324 -26.10 4.54 -2.26
C PHE A 324 -26.34 3.29 -1.41
N SER A 325 -25.30 2.48 -1.30
CA SER A 325 -25.19 1.39 -0.32
C SER A 325 -24.77 1.91 1.05
N ASP A 326 -24.99 1.12 2.10
CA ASP A 326 -24.59 1.48 3.47
C ASP A 326 -23.08 1.80 3.55
N ASN A 327 -22.23 1.00 2.89
CA ASN A 327 -20.78 1.24 2.84
C ASN A 327 -20.40 2.57 2.17
N GLN A 328 -21.19 3.05 1.20
CA GLN A 328 -20.95 4.35 0.57
C GLN A 328 -21.34 5.51 1.48
N TRP A 329 -22.43 5.36 2.25
CA TRP A 329 -22.78 6.33 3.29
C TRP A 329 -21.78 6.36 4.43
N GLU A 330 -21.31 5.21 4.88
CA GLU A 330 -20.23 5.12 5.89
C GLU A 330 -18.96 5.81 5.38
N TYR A 331 -18.56 5.54 4.14
CA TYR A 331 -17.41 6.23 3.53
C TYR A 331 -17.59 7.75 3.49
N LEU A 332 -18.75 8.25 3.06
CA LEU A 332 -18.98 9.70 2.97
C LEU A 332 -18.96 10.36 4.35
N LEU A 333 -19.45 9.69 5.39
CA LEU A 333 -19.36 10.18 6.76
C LEU A 333 -17.91 10.22 7.24
N ASP A 334 -17.15 9.15 7.00
CA ASP A 334 -15.76 8.97 7.45
C ASP A 334 -14.73 9.84 6.69
N LEU A 335 -15.15 10.65 5.72
CA LEU A 335 -14.24 11.55 4.98
C LEU A 335 -13.62 12.64 5.86
N SER A 336 -14.32 13.09 6.90
CA SER A 336 -13.81 14.08 7.87
C SER A 336 -14.58 14.00 9.19
N ASP A 337 -13.86 14.10 10.31
CA ASP A 337 -14.44 14.13 11.66
C ASP A 337 -14.87 15.56 12.10
N SER A 338 -14.91 16.52 11.17
CA SER A 338 -15.25 17.92 11.50
C SER A 338 -16.76 18.17 11.56
N ASP A 339 -17.19 19.05 12.47
CA ASP A 339 -18.60 19.42 12.63
C ASP A 339 -19.19 20.01 11.33
N GLU A 340 -18.37 20.73 10.55
CA GLU A 340 -18.77 21.28 9.25
C GLU A 340 -19.08 20.18 8.24
N TRP A 341 -18.28 19.10 8.23
CA TRP A 341 -18.50 17.98 7.33
C TRP A 341 -19.67 17.12 7.76
N GLU A 342 -19.82 16.85 9.06
CA GLU A 342 -21.01 16.14 9.59
C GLU A 342 -22.30 16.89 9.21
N GLN A 343 -22.29 18.22 9.27
CA GLN A 343 -23.39 19.05 8.79
C GLN A 343 -23.64 18.86 7.29
N CYS A 344 -22.60 18.90 6.45
CA CYS A 344 -22.70 18.64 5.01
C CYS A 344 -23.25 17.25 4.73
N TYR A 345 -22.75 16.22 5.41
CA TYR A 345 -23.25 14.85 5.33
C TYR A 345 -24.75 14.76 5.65
N CYS A 346 -25.20 15.35 6.76
CA CYS A 346 -26.62 15.39 7.12
C CYS A 346 -27.48 16.08 6.05
N LYS A 347 -26.95 17.15 5.43
CA LYS A 347 -27.61 17.81 4.29
C LYS A 347 -27.64 16.91 3.05
N MET A 348 -26.61 16.11 2.77
CA MET A 348 -26.66 15.11 1.67
C MET A 348 -27.74 14.06 1.93
N VAL A 349 -27.80 13.54 3.15
CA VAL A 349 -28.83 12.57 3.58
C VAL A 349 -30.24 13.17 3.44
N ALA A 350 -30.41 14.42 3.85
CA ALA A 350 -31.66 15.16 3.66
C ALA A 350 -32.02 15.34 2.18
N SER A 351 -31.09 15.80 1.34
CA SER A 351 -31.28 15.90 -0.11
C SER A 351 -31.63 14.54 -0.72
N TYR A 352 -31.00 13.45 -0.28
CA TYR A 352 -31.27 12.11 -0.77
C TYR A 352 -32.71 11.68 -0.51
N TYR A 353 -33.17 11.83 0.73
CA TYR A 353 -34.55 11.57 1.09
C TYR A 353 -35.53 12.48 0.34
N CYS A 354 -35.25 13.78 0.31
CA CYS A 354 -36.11 14.78 -0.30
C CYS A 354 -36.12 14.76 -1.83
N ALA A 355 -35.18 14.05 -2.48
CA ALA A 355 -35.19 13.76 -3.91
C ALA A 355 -35.98 12.49 -4.27
N SER A 356 -36.82 11.96 -3.38
CA SER A 356 -37.63 10.77 -3.66
C SER A 356 -38.68 11.04 -4.74
N ARG A 357 -38.78 10.16 -5.73
CA ARG A 357 -39.75 10.25 -6.86
C ARG A 357 -41.00 9.36 -6.69
N SER A 358 -41.08 8.58 -5.63
CA SER A 358 -42.27 7.80 -5.27
C SER A 358 -42.39 7.68 -3.75
N PHE A 359 -43.60 7.42 -3.26
CA PHE A 359 -43.85 7.15 -1.84
C PHE A 359 -43.01 5.97 -1.33
N ASP A 360 -42.91 4.87 -2.09
CA ASP A 360 -42.10 3.70 -1.71
C ASP A 360 -40.61 4.06 -1.58
N THR A 361 -40.09 4.89 -2.48
CA THR A 361 -38.70 5.35 -2.41
C THR A 361 -38.49 6.23 -1.17
N ALA A 362 -39.44 7.11 -0.87
CA ALA A 362 -39.38 7.95 0.33
C ALA A 362 -39.41 7.10 1.62
N ASP A 363 -40.28 6.10 1.69
CA ASP A 363 -40.36 5.17 2.82
C ASP A 363 -39.04 4.42 3.04
N LEU A 364 -38.44 3.94 1.95
CA LEU A 364 -37.16 3.25 1.96
C LEU A 364 -36.04 4.18 2.43
N ARG A 365 -35.87 5.34 1.78
CA ARG A 365 -34.80 6.32 2.09
C ARG A 365 -34.92 6.88 3.50
N PHE A 366 -36.15 7.10 4.00
CA PHE A 366 -36.36 7.51 5.38
C PHE A 366 -35.84 6.45 6.35
N SER A 367 -36.22 5.19 6.13
CA SER A 367 -35.86 4.08 7.03
C SER A 367 -34.36 3.77 7.02
N GLN A 368 -33.73 3.86 5.84
CA GLN A 368 -32.33 3.49 5.64
C GLN A 368 -31.36 4.61 5.97
N VAL A 369 -31.72 5.87 5.69
CA VAL A 369 -30.74 6.98 5.72
C VAL A 369 -31.14 8.08 6.70
N ILE A 370 -32.40 8.52 6.74
CA ILE A 370 -32.80 9.58 7.69
C ILE A 370 -32.80 9.07 9.13
N LEU A 371 -33.58 8.02 9.41
CA LEU A 371 -33.81 7.53 10.77
C LEU A 371 -32.52 7.15 11.51
N PRO A 372 -31.56 6.42 10.90
CA PRO A 372 -30.31 6.06 11.59
C PRO A 372 -29.40 7.26 11.86
N ASN A 373 -29.50 8.31 11.04
CA ASN A 373 -28.62 9.49 11.08
C ASN A 373 -29.22 10.69 11.81
N LEU A 374 -30.47 10.62 12.30
CA LEU A 374 -31.13 11.75 12.98
C LEU A 374 -30.27 12.37 14.09
N LYS A 375 -29.54 11.54 14.85
CA LYS A 375 -28.66 11.97 15.95
C LYS A 375 -27.51 12.89 15.54
N LEU A 376 -27.17 12.94 14.24
CA LEU A 376 -26.09 13.77 13.69
C LEU A 376 -26.59 15.13 13.22
N PHE A 377 -27.92 15.36 13.20
CA PHE A 377 -28.48 16.62 12.73
C PHE A 377 -28.23 17.73 13.75
N ASN A 378 -27.58 18.80 13.28
CA ASN A 378 -27.41 20.05 14.02
C ASN A 378 -28.50 21.06 13.58
N VAL A 379 -28.47 22.27 14.15
CA VAL A 379 -29.46 23.32 13.86
C VAL A 379 -29.58 23.60 12.36
N ALA A 380 -28.46 23.75 11.66
CA ALA A 380 -28.45 24.12 10.24
C ALA A 380 -28.89 22.98 9.31
N SER A 381 -28.48 21.73 9.59
CA SER A 381 -28.94 20.58 8.80
C SER A 381 -30.40 20.21 9.10
N ALA A 382 -30.88 20.46 10.33
CA ALA A 382 -32.28 20.30 10.69
C ALA A 382 -33.17 21.28 9.91
N ILE A 383 -32.85 22.58 9.93
CA ILE A 383 -33.56 23.60 9.14
C ILE A 383 -33.55 23.23 7.66
N TYR A 384 -32.41 22.81 7.12
CA TYR A 384 -32.29 22.40 5.73
C TYR A 384 -33.22 21.24 5.36
N LEU A 385 -33.36 20.22 6.23
CA LEU A 385 -34.31 19.13 6.00
C LEU A 385 -35.76 19.64 5.97
N LEU A 386 -36.13 20.49 6.93
CA LEU A 386 -37.48 21.06 6.99
C LEU A 386 -37.83 21.81 5.70
N GLU A 387 -36.92 22.67 5.22
CA GLU A 387 -37.08 23.41 3.97
C GLU A 387 -37.22 22.48 2.75
N LYS A 388 -36.42 21.40 2.69
CA LYS A 388 -36.42 20.47 1.56
C LYS A 388 -37.62 19.52 1.52
N ILE A 389 -38.30 19.32 2.65
CA ILE A 389 -39.55 18.53 2.69
C ILE A 389 -40.68 19.28 1.95
N GLU A 390 -40.84 20.58 2.20
CA GLU A 390 -41.98 21.38 1.72
C GLU A 390 -42.33 21.22 0.22
N PRO A 391 -41.38 21.28 -0.73
CA PRO A 391 -41.70 21.22 -2.15
C PRO A 391 -42.02 19.82 -2.68
N ASN A 392 -41.71 18.73 -1.96
CA ASN A 392 -41.84 17.37 -2.49
C ASN A 392 -43.03 16.60 -1.89
N ASN A 393 -44.12 16.48 -2.64
CA ASN A 393 -45.28 15.72 -2.20
C ASN A 393 -45.02 14.21 -2.03
N GLN A 394 -44.01 13.64 -2.67
CA GLN A 394 -43.61 12.25 -2.46
C GLN A 394 -43.08 12.00 -1.04
N VAL A 395 -42.67 13.07 -0.36
CA VAL A 395 -42.07 13.04 0.96
C VAL A 395 -43.12 13.31 2.03
N TRP A 396 -43.85 14.42 1.91
CA TRP A 396 -44.83 14.82 2.93
C TRP A 396 -46.23 14.22 2.77
N ALA A 397 -46.65 13.86 1.55
CA ALA A 397 -48.01 13.34 1.32
C ALA A 397 -48.10 11.81 1.42
N ARG A 398 -46.97 11.11 1.60
CA ARG A 398 -46.97 9.65 1.80
C ARG A 398 -47.65 9.31 3.13
N GLY A 399 -48.46 8.25 3.16
CA GLY A 399 -49.21 7.89 4.38
C GLY A 399 -48.31 7.63 5.60
N ARG A 400 -47.08 7.14 5.38
CA ARG A 400 -46.11 6.88 6.45
C ARG A 400 -45.45 8.15 7.01
N ALA A 401 -45.57 9.31 6.36
CA ALA A 401 -45.06 10.59 6.88
C ALA A 401 -45.61 10.89 8.28
N TYR A 402 -46.91 10.65 8.51
CA TYR A 402 -47.58 10.82 9.81
C TYR A 402 -47.03 9.93 10.94
N ARG A 403 -46.23 8.91 10.63
CA ARG A 403 -45.54 8.05 11.61
C ARG A 403 -44.05 8.33 11.72
N ASP A 404 -43.47 8.90 10.67
CA ASP A 404 -42.04 9.10 10.53
C ASP A 404 -41.64 10.54 10.91
N HIS A 405 -42.39 11.55 10.48
CA HIS A 405 -42.11 12.95 10.79
C HIS A 405 -42.26 13.32 12.27
N PRO A 406 -43.16 12.71 13.07
CA PRO A 406 -43.15 12.91 14.52
C PRO A 406 -41.82 12.49 15.18
N LYS A 407 -41.14 11.45 14.65
CA LYS A 407 -39.81 11.04 15.13
C LYS A 407 -38.75 12.09 14.80
N VAL A 408 -38.84 12.70 13.61
CA VAL A 408 -37.96 13.81 13.21
C VAL A 408 -38.19 15.01 14.13
N ARG A 409 -39.46 15.41 14.34
CA ARG A 409 -39.82 16.51 15.25
C ARG A 409 -39.29 16.27 16.67
N SER A 410 -39.57 15.09 17.24
CA SER A 410 -39.10 14.74 18.59
C SER A 410 -37.57 14.82 18.73
N HIS A 411 -36.83 14.54 17.65
CA HIS A 411 -35.39 14.76 17.63
C HIS A 411 -35.04 16.25 17.51
N PHE A 412 -35.67 16.96 16.57
CA PHE A 412 -35.39 18.36 16.30
C PHE A 412 -35.79 19.29 17.46
N ASP A 413 -36.78 18.95 18.27
CA ASP A 413 -37.12 19.69 19.50
C ASP A 413 -35.95 19.71 20.50
N LYS A 414 -35.08 18.71 20.47
CA LYS A 414 -33.85 18.66 21.30
C LYS A 414 -32.72 19.51 20.72
N VAL A 415 -32.72 19.74 19.42
CA VAL A 415 -31.65 20.43 18.67
C VAL A 415 -31.99 21.91 18.48
N LEU A 416 -33.22 22.22 18.08
CA LEU A 416 -33.76 23.55 17.80
C LEU A 416 -34.41 24.19 19.04
N GLY A 417 -34.76 23.37 20.04
CA GLY A 417 -35.51 23.76 21.23
C GLY A 417 -37.00 23.46 21.10
N THR A 418 -37.66 23.17 22.23
CA THR A 418 -39.08 22.79 22.29
C THR A 418 -40.03 23.91 21.86
N ASP A 419 -39.57 25.15 21.93
CA ASP A 419 -40.35 26.35 21.56
C ASP A 419 -40.10 26.77 20.10
N PHE A 420 -39.40 25.95 19.30
CA PHE A 420 -39.14 26.24 17.90
C PHE A 420 -40.46 26.32 17.09
N ASP A 421 -40.62 27.40 16.32
CA ASP A 421 -41.79 27.61 15.50
C ASP A 421 -41.69 26.83 14.18
N TYR A 422 -42.42 25.72 14.10
CA TYR A 422 -42.52 24.90 12.89
C TYR A 422 -43.53 25.44 11.86
N SER A 423 -44.31 26.49 12.18
CA SER A 423 -45.34 27.02 11.27
C SER A 423 -44.84 27.49 9.89
N PRO A 424 -43.58 27.96 9.71
CA PRO A 424 -43.03 28.24 8.38
C PRO A 424 -42.89 26.98 7.49
N TYR A 425 -42.79 25.80 8.10
CA TYR A 425 -42.64 24.50 7.43
C TYR A 425 -43.97 23.75 7.45
N ARG A 426 -44.97 24.33 6.79
CA ARG A 426 -46.38 23.91 6.91
C ARG A 426 -46.60 22.43 6.64
N ARG A 427 -45.99 21.86 5.60
CA ARG A 427 -46.20 20.45 5.24
C ARG A 427 -45.58 19.52 6.26
N PHE A 428 -44.40 19.85 6.74
CA PHE A 428 -43.80 19.11 7.86
C PHE A 428 -44.63 19.27 9.13
N ASP A 429 -45.08 20.48 9.47
CA ASP A 429 -45.88 20.76 10.67
C ASP A 429 -47.20 19.97 10.68
N GLU A 430 -47.90 19.92 9.54
CA GLU A 430 -49.13 19.13 9.35
C GLU A 430 -48.88 17.62 9.55
N SER A 431 -47.77 17.09 9.02
CA SER A 431 -47.47 15.65 9.04
C SER A 431 -46.69 15.16 10.27
N SER A 432 -46.25 16.07 11.14
CA SER A 432 -45.46 15.73 12.35
C SER A 432 -46.22 15.91 13.67
N LYS A 433 -47.42 16.50 13.63
CA LYS A 433 -48.32 16.54 14.79
C LYS A 433 -48.81 15.13 15.07
N GLU A 434 -48.72 14.71 16.33
CA GLU A 434 -49.38 13.49 16.78
C GLU A 434 -50.88 13.64 16.52
N GLU A 435 -51.50 12.67 15.83
CA GLU A 435 -52.96 12.56 15.82
C GLU A 435 -53.39 12.44 17.28
N VAL A 436 -54.09 13.46 17.78
CA VAL A 436 -54.88 13.29 19.00
C VAL A 436 -55.97 12.31 18.58
N ASP A 437 -55.82 11.04 18.95
CA ASP A 437 -56.88 10.03 18.79
C ASP A 437 -58.16 10.63 19.42
N GLU A 438 -59.12 11.02 18.58
CA GLU A 438 -60.49 11.37 18.98
C GLU A 438 -61.32 10.11 19.28
#